data_AF-A0A6G1RA82-F1
#
_entry.id   AF-A0A6G1RA82-F1
#
_cell.length_a   1.000
_cell.length_b   1.000
_cell.length_c   1.000
_cell.angle_alpha   90.00
_cell.angle_beta   90.00
_cell.angle_gamma   90.00
#
_symmetry.space_group_name_H-M   'P 1'
#
loop_
_entity.id
_entity.type
_entity.pdbx_description
1 polymer ?
#
loop_
_entity_poly.entity_id
_entity_poly.type
_entity_poly.pdbx_seq_one_letter_code
_entity_poly.pdbx_strand_id
1 'polypeptide(L)'
;NASFIDGYRQQKAYIATQGPLAETTEDFWRMLWEHNSTIVVMLTKLREMGREKCHQYWPAERSARYQSFVVDPMAEYNMPQYILREFKVTDARDGQSRTIRQFQFTDWPEQGVPKTGEGFIDFIGQVHKTKEQFGQDGPITVHCSAGVGRTGVFITLSIVLERMRYEGVVDMFQTVKTLRTQRPAMV
;
A
#
# COMPACT_ATOMS: atom_id res chain seq x y z
N ASN A 1 -2.06 -7.65 11.74
CA ASN A 1 -0.67 -7.29 12.06
C ASN A 1 -0.28 -6.09 11.22
N ALA A 2 -0.38 -4.89 11.80
CA ALA A 2 -0.13 -3.63 11.12
C ALA A 2 0.47 -2.60 12.09
N SER A 3 1.17 -1.61 11.57
CA SER A 3 1.80 -0.54 12.34
C SER A 3 1.58 0.80 11.63
N PHE A 4 1.19 1.84 12.36
CA PHE A 4 1.25 3.19 11.84
C PHE A 4 2.70 3.64 11.67
N ILE A 5 2.97 4.34 10.57
CA ILE A 5 4.29 4.87 10.24
C ILE A 5 4.14 6.34 9.87
N ASP A 6 5.06 7.17 10.36
CA ASP A 6 5.06 8.60 10.08
C ASP A 6 5.61 8.87 8.68
N GLY A 7 5.06 9.89 8.03
CA GLY A 7 5.59 10.42 6.78
C GLY A 7 6.45 11.65 7.01
N TYR A 8 6.82 12.31 5.92
CA TYR A 8 7.61 13.55 6.01
C TYR A 8 6.82 14.69 6.65
N ARG A 9 5.54 14.88 6.26
CA ARG A 9 4.70 16.01 6.72
C ARG A 9 3.79 15.70 7.90
N GLN A 10 3.40 14.44 8.07
CA GLN A 10 2.35 14.07 9.02
C GLN A 10 2.66 12.75 9.72
N GLN A 11 2.28 12.68 10.99
CA GLN A 11 2.26 11.42 11.71
C GLN A 11 1.20 10.49 11.13
N LYS A 12 1.42 9.18 11.26
CA LYS A 12 0.49 8.15 10.77
C LYS A 12 0.14 8.33 9.29
N ALA A 13 1.10 8.75 8.46
CA ALA A 13 0.90 8.90 7.02
C ALA A 13 0.74 7.57 6.29
N TYR A 14 1.25 6.48 6.88
CA TYR A 14 1.16 5.15 6.33
C TYR A 14 0.68 4.13 7.37
N ILE A 15 0.12 3.04 6.87
CA ILE A 15 -0.06 1.80 7.62
C ILE A 15 0.83 0.74 6.95
N ALA A 16 1.90 0.32 7.62
CA ALA A 16 2.72 -0.80 7.18
C ALA A 16 2.14 -2.10 7.73
N THR A 17 1.75 -3.01 6.83
CA THR A 17 1.10 -4.27 7.19
C THR A 17 1.63 -5.44 6.35
N GLN A 18 1.43 -6.66 6.84
CA GLN A 18 1.72 -7.86 6.06
C GLN A 18 0.72 -8.02 4.90
N GLY A 19 1.10 -8.82 3.90
CA GLY A 19 0.16 -9.33 2.91
C GLY A 19 -0.96 -10.09 3.62
N PRO A 20 -2.24 -9.79 3.33
CA PRO A 20 -3.35 -10.50 3.97
C PRO A 20 -3.25 -12.02 3.78
N LEU A 21 -3.67 -12.73 4.82
CA LEU A 21 -3.96 -14.17 4.81
C LEU A 21 -5.46 -14.35 4.60
N ALA A 22 -5.90 -15.55 4.22
CA ALA A 22 -7.32 -15.86 4.07
C ALA A 22 -8.11 -15.51 5.33
N GLU A 23 -7.58 -15.83 6.51
CA GLU A 23 -8.22 -15.62 7.82
C GLU A 23 -8.19 -14.15 8.28
N THR A 24 -7.36 -13.31 7.64
CA THR A 24 -7.20 -11.89 8.00
C THR A 24 -7.68 -10.94 6.90
N THR A 25 -8.22 -11.47 5.79
CA THR A 25 -8.79 -10.67 4.71
C THR A 25 -9.94 -9.78 5.19
N GLU A 26 -10.81 -10.30 6.07
CA GLU A 26 -11.90 -9.50 6.63
C GLU A 26 -11.41 -8.36 7.52
N ASP A 27 -10.44 -8.65 8.40
CA ASP A 27 -9.80 -7.65 9.26
C ASP A 27 -9.11 -6.56 8.45
N PHE A 28 -8.52 -6.92 7.31
CA PHE A 28 -7.86 -5.99 6.41
C PHE A 28 -8.85 -4.94 5.87
N TRP A 29 -9.98 -5.36 5.32
CA TRP A 29 -11.00 -4.41 4.83
C TRP A 29 -11.58 -3.54 5.93
N ARG A 30 -11.82 -4.13 7.11
CA ARG A 30 -12.25 -3.38 8.30
C ARG A 30 -11.23 -2.32 8.71
N MET A 31 -9.94 -2.68 8.75
CA MET A 31 -8.85 -1.75 9.06
C MET A 31 -8.81 -0.57 8.08
N LEU A 32 -8.97 -0.83 6.77
CA LEU A 32 -9.02 0.23 5.77
C LEU A 32 -10.18 1.19 6.04
N TRP A 33 -11.35 0.66 6.37
CA TRP A 33 -12.54 1.45 6.67
C TRP A 33 -12.39 2.29 7.95
N GLU A 34 -12.04 1.65 9.07
CA GLU A 34 -11.95 2.28 10.39
C GLU A 34 -10.86 3.35 10.46
N HIS A 35 -9.78 3.20 9.68
CA HIS A 35 -8.70 4.17 9.62
C HIS A 35 -8.75 5.09 8.39
N ASN A 36 -9.87 5.12 7.67
CA ASN A 36 -10.07 5.96 6.49
C ASN A 36 -8.97 5.81 5.41
N SER A 37 -8.38 4.62 5.29
CA SER A 37 -7.33 4.31 4.32
C SER A 37 -7.93 3.88 2.99
N THR A 38 -7.96 4.78 2.03
CA THR A 38 -8.55 4.55 0.69
C THR A 38 -7.52 4.26 -0.39
N ILE A 39 -6.22 4.31 -0.07
CA ILE A 39 -5.13 3.94 -0.98
C ILE A 39 -4.37 2.76 -0.39
N VAL A 40 -4.24 1.71 -1.19
CA VAL A 40 -3.51 0.49 -0.87
C VAL A 40 -2.36 0.33 -1.85
N VAL A 41 -1.17 0.03 -1.36
CA VAL A 41 0.04 -0.25 -2.14
C VAL A 41 0.47 -1.69 -1.86
N MET A 42 0.40 -2.53 -2.90
CA MET A 42 0.79 -3.94 -2.89
C MET A 42 2.12 -4.11 -3.62
N LEU A 43 3.14 -4.60 -2.91
CA LEU A 43 4.52 -4.68 -3.41
C LEU A 43 4.98 -6.12 -3.66
N THR A 44 4.05 -7.01 -4.03
CA THR A 44 4.35 -8.41 -4.31
C THR A 44 3.33 -8.98 -5.28
N LYS A 45 3.72 -10.01 -6.02
CA LYS A 45 2.77 -10.89 -6.70
C LYS A 45 2.08 -11.78 -5.67
N LEU A 46 0.95 -12.41 -6.02
CA LEU A 46 0.29 -13.37 -5.13
C LEU A 46 1.22 -14.55 -4.78
N ARG A 47 2.02 -15.00 -5.76
CA ARG A 47 3.03 -16.04 -5.62
C ARG A 47 4.33 -15.61 -6.27
N GLU A 48 5.45 -15.94 -5.63
CA GLU A 48 6.81 -15.71 -6.14
C GLU A 48 7.67 -16.94 -5.77
N MET A 49 8.53 -17.41 -6.67
CA MET A 49 9.34 -18.62 -6.50
C MET A 49 8.51 -19.84 -6.04
N GLY A 50 7.29 -19.97 -6.57
CA GLY A 50 6.35 -21.06 -6.24
C GLY A 50 5.67 -20.95 -4.87
N ARG A 51 6.03 -19.96 -4.04
CA ARG A 51 5.47 -19.77 -2.69
C ARG A 51 4.45 -18.65 -2.68
N GLU A 52 3.39 -18.83 -1.90
CA GLU A 52 2.43 -17.76 -1.64
C GLU A 52 3.08 -16.63 -0.86
N LYS A 53 2.83 -15.39 -1.30
CA LYS A 53 3.31 -14.17 -0.65
C LYS A 53 2.18 -13.36 -0.05
N CYS A 54 0.98 -13.47 -0.65
CA CYS A 54 -0.22 -12.74 -0.26
C CYS A 54 -1.44 -13.53 -0.75
N HIS A 55 -2.45 -13.70 0.10
CA HIS A 55 -3.77 -14.17 -0.31
C HIS A 55 -4.44 -13.10 -1.19
N GLN A 56 -5.23 -13.51 -2.19
CA GLN A 56 -6.02 -12.57 -2.98
C GLN A 56 -7.21 -12.08 -2.15
N TYR A 57 -7.01 -10.94 -1.48
CA TYR A 57 -8.01 -10.36 -0.58
C TYR A 57 -9.07 -9.50 -1.28
N TRP A 58 -9.05 -9.42 -2.61
CA TRP A 58 -9.96 -8.58 -3.39
C TRP A 58 -10.78 -9.40 -4.41
N PRO A 59 -12.02 -8.97 -4.71
CA PRO A 59 -12.81 -9.53 -5.80
C PRO A 59 -12.30 -9.09 -7.17
N ALA A 60 -12.36 -9.97 -8.17
CA ALA A 60 -12.01 -9.64 -9.55
C ALA A 60 -13.25 -9.44 -10.44
N GLU A 61 -14.11 -10.45 -10.56
CA GLU A 61 -15.22 -10.43 -11.53
C GLU A 61 -16.56 -9.97 -10.94
N ARG A 62 -16.81 -10.29 -9.67
CA ARG A 62 -18.09 -10.05 -8.99
C ARG A 62 -17.85 -9.54 -7.59
N SER A 63 -18.82 -8.80 -7.07
CA SER A 63 -18.80 -8.30 -5.70
C SER A 63 -18.54 -9.42 -4.69
N ALA A 64 -17.76 -9.11 -3.67
CA ALA A 64 -17.52 -10.00 -2.54
C ALA A 64 -17.90 -9.30 -1.23
N ARG A 65 -18.35 -10.09 -0.26
CA ARG A 65 -18.69 -9.60 1.08
C ARG A 65 -17.65 -10.08 2.08
N TYR A 66 -17.10 -9.15 2.85
CA TYR A 66 -16.16 -9.39 3.93
C TYR A 66 -16.76 -8.79 5.20
N GLN A 67 -17.37 -9.62 6.06
CA GLN A 67 -18.23 -9.17 7.17
C GLN A 67 -19.35 -8.20 6.73
N SER A 68 -19.35 -6.97 7.25
CA SER A 68 -20.31 -5.93 6.90
C SER A 68 -19.95 -5.20 5.60
N PHE A 69 -18.75 -5.38 5.05
CA PHE A 69 -18.30 -4.64 3.89
C PHE A 69 -18.58 -5.40 2.60
N VAL A 70 -19.28 -4.75 1.67
CA VAL A 70 -19.43 -5.22 0.28
C VAL A 70 -18.40 -4.49 -0.57
N VAL A 71 -17.54 -5.26 -1.24
CA VAL A 71 -16.48 -4.75 -2.11
C VAL A 71 -16.86 -5.06 -3.55
N ASP A 72 -17.13 -4.02 -4.33
CA ASP A 72 -17.50 -4.11 -5.73
C ASP A 72 -16.27 -3.74 -6.60
N PRO A 73 -15.79 -4.62 -7.50
CA PRO A 73 -14.75 -4.28 -8.45
C PRO A 73 -15.31 -3.32 -9.51
N MET A 74 -14.72 -2.13 -9.65
CA MET A 74 -15.20 -1.09 -10.56
C MET A 74 -14.37 -1.00 -11.83
N ALA A 75 -13.04 -0.97 -11.68
CA ALA A 75 -12.13 -0.86 -12.81
C ALA A 75 -10.78 -1.50 -12.49
N GLU A 76 -10.10 -1.99 -13.53
CA GLU A 76 -8.72 -2.45 -13.49
C GLU A 76 -7.95 -1.86 -14.67
N TYR A 77 -6.81 -1.22 -14.39
CA TYR A 77 -5.93 -0.61 -15.38
C TYR A 77 -4.56 -1.27 -15.31
N ASN A 78 -4.16 -1.88 -16.43
CA ASN A 78 -2.87 -2.54 -16.57
C ASN A 78 -1.85 -1.54 -17.11
N MET A 79 -0.92 -1.10 -16.25
CA MET A 79 0.18 -0.21 -16.62
C MET A 79 1.46 -1.04 -16.81
N PRO A 80 2.52 -0.51 -17.45
CA PRO A 80 3.71 -1.29 -17.75
C PRO A 80 4.37 -1.97 -16.54
N GLN A 81 4.34 -1.33 -15.36
CA GLN A 81 5.05 -1.80 -14.15
C GLN A 81 4.15 -1.98 -12.92
N TYR A 82 2.87 -1.67 -13.06
CA TYR A 82 1.91 -1.82 -11.97
C TYR A 82 0.49 -2.02 -12.49
N ILE A 83 -0.40 -2.46 -11.61
CA ILE A 83 -1.83 -2.57 -11.87
C ILE A 83 -2.54 -1.64 -10.90
N LEU A 84 -3.46 -0.83 -11.41
CA LEU A 84 -4.37 -0.02 -10.59
C LEU A 84 -5.75 -0.67 -10.60
N ARG A 85 -6.27 -1.00 -9.42
CA ARG A 85 -7.64 -1.48 -9.23
C ARG A 85 -8.44 -0.47 -8.44
N GLU A 86 -9.67 -0.21 -8.88
CA GLU A 86 -10.62 0.62 -8.16
C GLU A 86 -11.77 -0.25 -7.64
N PHE A 87 -12.07 -0.08 -6.36
CA PHE A 87 -13.16 -0.76 -5.67
C PHE A 87 -14.12 0.26 -5.10
N LYS A 88 -15.42 -0.02 -5.19
CA LYS A 88 -16.41 0.64 -4.34
C LYS A 88 -16.63 -0.25 -3.12
N VAL A 89 -16.38 0.28 -1.94
CA VAL A 89 -16.60 -0.41 -0.67
C VAL A 89 -17.81 0.21 0.00
N THR A 90 -18.81 -0.61 0.31
CA THR A 90 -20.05 -0.20 0.98
C THR A 90 -20.18 -0.89 2.32
N ASP A 91 -20.40 -0.13 3.39
CA ASP A 91 -20.74 -0.69 4.70
C ASP A 91 -22.23 -1.02 4.74
N ALA A 92 -22.58 -2.30 4.77
CA ALA A 92 -23.96 -2.77 4.72
C ALA A 92 -24.76 -2.43 6.00
N ARG A 93 -24.11 -1.92 7.06
CA ARG A 93 -24.77 -1.52 8.31
C ARG A 93 -25.51 -0.20 8.18
N ASP A 94 -24.92 0.77 7.47
CA ASP A 94 -25.43 2.14 7.34
C ASP A 94 -25.55 2.62 5.88
N GLY A 95 -25.08 1.83 4.91
CA GLY A 95 -25.13 2.13 3.48
C GLY A 95 -24.07 3.12 3.00
N GLN A 96 -23.16 3.58 3.87
CA GLN A 96 -22.09 4.48 3.44
C GLN A 96 -21.13 3.78 2.48
N SER A 97 -20.58 4.52 1.52
CA SER A 97 -19.64 3.96 0.54
C SER A 97 -18.42 4.83 0.31
N ARG A 98 -17.29 4.20 -0.04
CA ARG A 98 -16.01 4.84 -0.34
C ARG A 98 -15.37 4.18 -1.56
N THR A 99 -14.61 4.95 -2.33
CA THR A 99 -13.74 4.41 -3.37
C THR A 99 -12.38 4.07 -2.77
N ILE A 100 -11.96 2.81 -2.87
CA ILE A 100 -10.63 2.35 -2.48
C ILE A 100 -9.83 1.99 -3.73
N ARG A 101 -8.59 2.49 -3.81
CA ARG A 101 -7.68 2.27 -4.94
C ARG A 101 -6.50 1.42 -4.50
N GLN A 102 -6.25 0.32 -5.20
CA GLN A 102 -5.11 -0.55 -4.96
C GLN A 102 -4.11 -0.41 -6.11
N PHE A 103 -2.88 -0.08 -5.76
CA PHE A 103 -1.72 -0.04 -6.64
C PHE A 103 -0.85 -1.27 -6.39
N GLN A 104 -0.80 -2.19 -7.35
CA GLN A 104 0.06 -3.37 -7.27
C GLN A 104 1.28 -3.19 -8.16
N PHE A 105 2.47 -3.01 -7.58
CA PHE A 105 3.72 -2.98 -8.33
C PHE A 105 4.11 -4.40 -8.76
N THR A 106 4.28 -4.63 -10.06
CA THR A 106 4.46 -5.96 -10.66
C THR A 106 5.90 -6.24 -11.13
N ASP A 107 6.72 -5.20 -11.24
CA ASP A 107 8.07 -5.26 -11.83
C ASP A 107 9.19 -5.42 -10.77
N TRP A 108 8.85 -5.80 -9.53
CA TRP A 108 9.87 -6.16 -8.54
C TRP A 108 10.36 -7.60 -8.81
N PRO A 109 11.68 -7.84 -8.97
CA PRO A 109 12.20 -9.17 -9.27
C PRO A 109 11.99 -10.14 -8.10
N GLU A 110 11.73 -11.41 -8.41
CA GLU A 110 11.51 -12.44 -7.38
C GLU A 110 12.77 -12.71 -6.54
N GLN A 111 13.94 -12.36 -7.07
CA GLN A 111 15.22 -12.39 -6.36
C GLN A 111 15.92 -11.02 -6.48
N GLY A 112 16.41 -10.51 -5.35
CA GLY A 112 17.13 -9.24 -5.30
C GLY A 112 16.24 -8.00 -5.39
N VAL A 113 16.74 -6.99 -6.10
CA VAL A 113 16.13 -5.65 -6.23
C VAL A 113 16.10 -5.21 -7.69
N PRO A 114 15.19 -4.29 -8.08
CA PRO A 114 15.21 -3.71 -9.43
C PRO A 114 16.59 -3.15 -9.79
N LYS A 115 17.01 -3.33 -11.05
CA LYS A 115 18.32 -2.85 -11.53
C LYS A 115 18.43 -1.33 -11.58
N THR A 116 17.30 -0.66 -11.80
CA THR A 116 17.18 0.80 -11.80
C THR A 116 16.00 1.21 -10.93
N GLY A 117 16.04 2.43 -10.40
CA GLY A 117 14.97 2.99 -9.58
C GLY A 117 13.85 3.69 -10.35
N GLU A 118 14.03 3.92 -11.66
CA GLU A 118 13.15 4.77 -12.49
C GLU A 118 11.66 4.37 -12.36
N GLY A 119 11.35 3.10 -12.61
CA GLY A 119 9.98 2.61 -12.54
C GLY A 119 9.36 2.67 -11.14
N PHE A 120 10.19 2.45 -10.11
CA PHE A 120 9.71 2.50 -8.73
C PHE A 120 9.51 3.95 -8.24
N ILE A 121 10.32 4.88 -8.72
CA ILE A 121 10.17 6.32 -8.47
C ILE A 121 8.90 6.85 -9.15
N ASP A 122 8.66 6.50 -10.43
CA ASP A 122 7.41 6.86 -11.11
C ASP A 122 6.20 6.28 -10.37
N PHE A 123 6.25 4.99 -9.99
CA PHE A 123 5.20 4.35 -9.21
C PHE A 123 4.87 5.09 -7.91
N ILE A 124 5.88 5.46 -7.12
CA ILE A 124 5.70 6.30 -5.90
C ILE A 124 5.03 7.63 -6.27
N GLY A 125 5.48 8.27 -7.35
CA GLY A 125 4.90 9.50 -7.87
C GLY A 125 3.41 9.36 -8.22
N GLN A 126 3.02 8.30 -8.92
CA GLN A 126 1.61 8.05 -9.28
C GLN A 126 0.73 7.83 -8.04
N VAL A 127 1.22 7.10 -7.03
CA VAL A 127 0.49 6.87 -5.78
C VAL A 127 0.23 8.19 -5.04
N HIS A 128 1.26 9.01 -4.84
CA HIS A 128 1.13 10.29 -4.12
C HIS A 128 0.33 11.33 -4.92
N LYS A 129 0.52 11.39 -6.24
CA LYS A 129 -0.31 12.22 -7.13
C LYS A 129 -1.79 11.83 -7.01
N THR A 130 -2.11 10.54 -6.98
CA THR A 130 -3.48 10.06 -6.79
C THR A 130 -4.03 10.47 -5.41
N LYS A 131 -3.22 10.39 -4.35
CA LYS A 131 -3.61 10.83 -3.01
C LYS A 131 -3.98 12.31 -2.98
N GLU A 132 -3.15 13.17 -3.59
CA GLU A 132 -3.39 14.61 -3.66
C GLU A 132 -4.59 14.95 -4.55
N GLN A 133 -4.66 14.37 -5.75
CA GLN A 133 -5.71 14.66 -6.73
C GLN A 133 -7.12 14.38 -6.19
N PHE A 134 -7.28 13.32 -5.40
CA PHE A 134 -8.57 12.96 -4.81
C PHE A 134 -8.74 13.46 -3.36
N GLY A 135 -7.83 14.29 -2.85
CA GLY A 135 -7.93 14.87 -1.51
C GLY A 135 -8.06 13.84 -0.39
N GLN A 136 -7.25 12.77 -0.45
CA GLN A 136 -7.34 11.68 0.54
C GLN A 136 -6.52 12.03 1.79
N ASP A 137 -7.20 12.26 2.92
CA ASP A 137 -6.55 12.63 4.19
C ASP A 137 -6.01 11.41 4.97
N GLY A 138 -6.59 10.24 4.73
CA GLY A 138 -6.20 9.00 5.43
C GLY A 138 -4.80 8.49 5.09
N PRO A 139 -4.30 7.52 5.87
CA PRO A 139 -3.01 6.91 5.62
C PRO A 139 -3.01 6.10 4.33
N ILE A 140 -1.84 5.97 3.70
CA ILE A 140 -1.62 4.98 2.65
C ILE A 140 -1.30 3.63 3.31
N THR A 141 -2.11 2.61 3.04
CA THR A 141 -1.80 1.25 3.51
C THR A 141 -0.81 0.60 2.56
N VAL A 142 0.36 0.21 3.05
CA VAL A 142 1.45 -0.38 2.26
C VAL A 142 1.74 -1.78 2.77
N HIS A 143 1.77 -2.76 1.86
CA HIS A 143 2.10 -4.13 2.20
C HIS A 143 2.96 -4.82 1.14
N CYS A 144 3.68 -5.85 1.59
CA CYS A 144 4.37 -6.80 0.72
C CYS A 144 3.95 -8.22 1.16
N SER A 145 4.92 -9.08 1.53
CA SER A 145 4.64 -10.33 2.23
C SER A 145 4.63 -10.14 3.74
N ALA A 146 5.78 -9.88 4.39
CA ALA A 146 5.86 -9.63 5.83
C ALA A 146 5.60 -8.16 6.24
N GLY A 147 5.50 -7.24 5.26
CA GLY A 147 5.26 -5.82 5.53
C GLY A 147 6.44 -5.06 6.12
N VAL A 148 7.69 -5.49 5.85
CA VAL A 148 8.90 -4.83 6.38
C VAL A 148 9.94 -4.51 5.31
N GLY A 149 10.16 -5.43 4.36
CA GLY A 149 11.15 -5.30 3.29
C GLY A 149 10.75 -4.25 2.23
N ARG A 150 10.19 -4.70 1.11
CA ARG A 150 9.70 -3.80 0.03
C ARG A 150 8.81 -2.65 0.54
N THR A 151 8.00 -2.92 1.57
CA THR A 151 7.21 -1.90 2.30
C THR A 151 8.09 -0.80 2.89
N GLY A 152 9.18 -1.13 3.57
CA GLY A 152 10.15 -0.17 4.08
C GLY A 152 10.85 0.59 2.98
N VAL A 153 11.23 -0.04 1.87
CA VAL A 153 11.80 0.66 0.71
C VAL A 153 10.82 1.71 0.16
N PHE A 154 9.56 1.34 -0.05
CA PHE A 154 8.53 2.27 -0.55
C PHE A 154 8.36 3.48 0.37
N ILE A 155 8.20 3.25 1.68
CA ILE A 155 7.97 4.32 2.64
C ILE A 155 9.22 5.20 2.78
N THR A 156 10.41 4.59 2.86
CA THR A 156 11.69 5.32 2.94
C THR A 156 11.87 6.24 1.75
N LEU A 157 11.70 5.73 0.52
CA LEU A 157 11.85 6.53 -0.69
C LEU A 157 10.77 7.60 -0.79
N SER A 158 9.53 7.33 -0.39
CA SER A 158 8.47 8.34 -0.33
C SER A 158 8.88 9.53 0.53
N ILE A 159 9.44 9.28 1.72
CA ILE A 159 9.90 10.33 2.64
C ILE A 159 11.14 11.05 2.09
N VAL A 160 12.13 10.30 1.63
CA VAL A 160 13.42 10.87 1.17
C VAL A 160 13.24 11.70 -0.09
N LEU A 161 12.46 11.25 -1.07
CA LEU A 161 12.23 12.01 -2.30
C LEU A 161 11.50 13.32 -2.02
N GLU A 162 10.51 13.29 -1.12
CA GLU A 162 9.82 14.50 -0.72
C GLU A 162 10.74 15.45 0.04
N ARG A 163 11.47 14.96 1.05
CA ARG A 163 12.43 15.77 1.80
C ARG A 163 13.50 16.38 0.91
N MET A 164 14.04 15.61 -0.03
CA MET A 164 15.02 16.10 -1.02
C MET A 164 14.44 17.25 -1.85
N ARG A 165 13.16 17.17 -2.26
CA ARG A 165 12.49 18.22 -3.04
C ARG A 165 12.34 19.53 -2.26
N TYR A 166 12.09 19.48 -0.95
CA TYR A 166 11.81 20.67 -0.14
C TYR A 166 13.02 21.22 0.61
N GLU A 167 13.97 20.37 1.00
CA GLU A 167 15.13 20.75 1.80
C GLU A 167 16.47 20.61 1.05
N GLY A 168 16.50 19.93 -0.10
CA GLY A 168 17.74 19.69 -0.85
C GLY A 168 18.73 18.73 -0.16
N VAL A 169 18.30 18.01 0.88
CA VAL A 169 19.14 17.08 1.65
C VAL A 169 18.55 15.67 1.69
N VAL A 170 19.41 14.68 1.89
CA VAL A 170 19.05 13.26 2.00
C VAL A 170 19.72 12.66 3.24
N ASP A 171 18.93 12.01 4.07
CA ASP A 171 19.44 11.20 5.19
C ASP A 171 18.75 9.84 5.21
N MET A 172 19.33 8.89 4.47
CA MET A 172 18.81 7.53 4.36
C MET A 172 18.88 6.80 5.72
N PHE A 173 19.97 6.97 6.45
CA PHE A 173 20.22 6.25 7.70
C PHE A 173 19.21 6.65 8.78
N GLN A 174 19.04 7.96 9.01
CA GLN A 174 18.08 8.43 10.01
C GLN A 174 16.65 8.13 9.60
N THR A 175 16.31 8.20 8.31
CA THR A 175 14.97 7.82 7.84
C THR A 175 14.67 6.37 8.24
N VAL A 176 15.54 5.43 7.88
CA VAL A 176 15.36 4.01 8.22
C VAL A 176 15.36 3.77 9.73
N LYS A 177 16.26 4.43 10.46
CA LYS A 177 16.32 4.33 11.93
C LYS A 177 14.98 4.75 12.56
N THR A 178 14.37 5.82 12.08
CA THR A 178 13.05 6.29 12.53
C THR A 178 11.95 5.28 12.19
N LEU A 179 11.91 4.73 10.97
CA LEU A 179 10.91 3.70 10.64
C LEU A 179 10.99 2.50 11.58
N ARG A 180 12.21 2.10 11.97
CA ARG A 180 12.44 0.97 12.89
C ARG A 180 11.95 1.21 14.32
N THR A 181 11.72 2.45 14.75
CA THR A 181 11.11 2.72 16.05
C THR A 181 9.59 2.48 16.03
N GLN A 182 8.97 2.47 14.85
CA GLN A 182 7.53 2.33 14.66
C GLN A 182 7.12 0.93 14.19
N ARG A 183 7.97 0.26 13.40
CA ARG A 183 7.84 -1.16 13.04
C ARG A 183 9.21 -1.82 12.94
N PRO A 184 9.44 -2.97 13.61
CA PRO A 184 10.76 -3.60 13.60
C PRO A 184 11.16 -4.07 12.19
N ALA A 185 12.48 -4.17 11.97
CA ALA A 185 13.09 -4.73 10.76
C ALA A 185 12.82 -3.99 9.44
N MET A 186 12.22 -2.79 9.47
CA MET A 186 12.12 -1.92 8.29
C MET A 186 13.53 -1.60 7.74
N VAL A 187 13.96 -2.26 6.66
CA VAL A 187 13.79 -1.90 5.24
C VAL A 187 13.90 -3.18 4.41
#